data_AF-X8C9F4-F1
#
_entry.id   AF-X8C9F4-F1
#
_cell.length_a   1.000
_cell.length_b   1.000
_cell.length_c   1.000
_cell.angle_alpha   90.00
_cell.angle_beta   90.00
_cell.angle_gamma   90.00
#
_symmetry.space_group_name_H-M   'P 1'
#
loop_
_entity.id
_entity.type
_entity.pdbx_description
1 polymer ?
#
loop_
_entity_poly.entity_id
_entity_poly.type
_entity_poly.pdbx_seq_one_letter_code
_entity_poly.pdbx_strand_id
1 'polypeptide(L)'
;MGWFNGPPSWAEMERVLDSKPRRAGEPAGLPEDAPLSRKRATYRPPGDGRAPRPSVGRSVPYAELHAHSAFSFLDGASTPEELVEEAARLGLRALALTDHDGLYGAVRFAEAAAELDMRTVFGAELSLGGEARTERPDPAGPHLLVLARGPEGYRRLSRQLAAAHLAGGEKGKPRYDFDALTEAAGGHWHILTGCRKGHVRQALSDGGSDAAERALADLVDRFGAQRVSVELTHHGQPLDDERNAVLAALAPRFGVGVVATTGAHFAGPSRRRLAMAMGAIRAGSPWIRPPGGWPRWAVRTCAPARRWPGCSLGPRRGDRGRRTGRAVRVRAGAHRAPATAVRRARRAHRGQLAAAADHGRRARPLRSERTARLRTDRA
;
A
#
# COMPACT_ATOMS: atom_id res chain seq x y z
N MET A 1 -32.06 18.83 -18.66
CA MET A 1 -33.25 19.16 -17.85
C MET A 1 -32.79 19.46 -16.42
N GLY A 2 -33.64 20.07 -15.57
CA GLY A 2 -33.21 20.76 -14.35
C GLY A 2 -33.02 19.89 -13.10
N TRP A 3 -32.19 20.38 -12.17
CA TRP A 3 -31.94 19.79 -10.84
C TRP A 3 -33.02 20.22 -9.81
N PHE A 4 -34.29 19.92 -10.09
CA PHE A 4 -35.41 20.25 -9.19
C PHE A 4 -36.37 19.06 -9.03
N ASN A 5 -35.92 18.04 -8.31
CA ASN A 5 -36.82 17.20 -7.53
C ASN A 5 -36.83 17.75 -6.10
N GLY A 6 -38.00 18.18 -5.62
CA GLY A 6 -38.17 18.62 -4.23
C GLY A 6 -37.96 17.47 -3.23
N PRO A 7 -37.93 17.77 -1.91
CA PRO A 7 -37.88 16.71 -0.89
C PRO A 7 -39.07 15.75 -1.07
N PRO A 8 -38.87 14.43 -0.83
CA PRO A 8 -39.93 13.44 -1.00
C PRO A 8 -41.11 13.74 -0.09
N SER A 9 -42.32 13.43 -0.55
CA SER A 9 -43.53 13.64 0.24
C SER A 9 -43.50 12.85 1.55
N TRP A 10 -44.16 13.35 2.60
CA TRP A 10 -44.20 12.71 3.91
C TRP A 10 -44.61 11.22 3.83
N ALA A 11 -45.63 10.92 3.03
CA ALA A 11 -46.11 9.56 2.79
C ALA A 11 -45.08 8.63 2.11
N GLU A 12 -44.09 9.18 1.39
CA GLU A 12 -42.97 8.38 0.87
C GLU A 12 -41.86 8.16 1.89
N MET A 13 -41.57 9.14 2.76
CA MET A 13 -40.67 8.92 3.90
C MET A 13 -41.24 7.86 4.86
N GLU A 14 -42.49 8.01 5.28
CA GLU A 14 -43.20 7.06 6.14
C GLU A 14 -43.21 5.65 5.54
N ARG A 15 -43.53 5.51 4.25
CA ARG A 15 -43.49 4.23 3.51
C ARG A 15 -42.12 3.56 3.52
N VAL A 16 -41.03 4.34 3.43
CA VAL A 16 -39.65 3.81 3.44
C VAL A 16 -39.24 3.40 4.86
N LEU A 17 -39.60 4.18 5.88
CA LEU A 17 -39.29 3.88 7.28
C LEU A 17 -40.05 2.62 7.76
N ASP A 18 -41.34 2.52 7.45
CA ASP A 18 -42.17 1.34 7.78
C ASP A 18 -41.85 0.09 6.93
N SER A 19 -40.89 0.17 5.99
CA SER A 19 -40.51 -0.94 5.11
C SER A 19 -41.66 -1.56 4.30
N LYS A 20 -42.75 -0.79 4.07
CA LYS A 20 -43.98 -1.28 3.41
C LYS A 20 -43.72 -1.52 1.91
N PRO A 21 -43.90 -2.76 1.40
CA PRO A 21 -43.62 -3.07 0.00
C PRO A 21 -44.60 -2.36 -0.96
N ARG A 22 -44.13 -2.01 -2.17
CA ARG A 22 -45.03 -1.66 -3.28
C ARG A 22 -45.90 -2.88 -3.62
N ARG A 23 -47.12 -2.64 -4.13
CA ARG A 23 -48.09 -3.69 -4.51
C ARG A 23 -47.41 -4.75 -5.38
N ALA A 24 -47.60 -6.02 -5.04
CA ALA A 24 -47.00 -7.13 -5.75
C ALA A 24 -47.56 -7.22 -7.19
N GLY A 25 -46.68 -7.45 -8.18
CA GLY A 25 -47.10 -7.56 -9.57
C GLY A 25 -45.98 -7.66 -10.62
N GLU A 26 -44.78 -7.16 -10.35
CA GLU A 26 -43.66 -7.19 -11.31
C GLU A 26 -42.29 -7.26 -10.61
N PRO A 27 -41.28 -7.92 -11.21
CA PRO A 27 -39.90 -7.85 -10.74
C PRO A 27 -39.32 -6.49 -11.12
N ALA A 28 -39.23 -5.58 -10.15
CA ALA A 28 -38.68 -4.24 -10.38
C ALA A 28 -37.26 -4.32 -10.99
N GLY A 29 -37.12 -3.83 -12.22
CA GLY A 29 -35.82 -3.54 -12.81
C GLY A 29 -35.05 -2.60 -11.89
N LEU A 30 -33.76 -2.86 -11.71
CA LEU A 30 -32.88 -1.96 -10.95
C LEU A 30 -32.88 -0.59 -11.63
N PRO A 31 -33.14 0.52 -10.91
CA PRO A 31 -32.99 1.86 -11.46
C PRO A 31 -31.60 2.04 -12.07
N GLU A 32 -31.49 2.74 -13.20
CA GLU A 32 -30.19 2.96 -13.87
C GLU A 32 -29.19 3.67 -12.93
N ASP A 33 -29.69 4.58 -12.09
CA ASP A 33 -28.94 5.33 -11.07
C ASP A 33 -28.75 4.58 -9.73
N ALA A 34 -29.14 3.30 -9.64
CA ALA A 34 -28.86 2.52 -8.44
C ALA A 34 -27.33 2.43 -8.24
N PRO A 35 -26.79 2.66 -7.02
CA PRO A 35 -25.34 2.64 -6.75
C PRO A 35 -24.79 1.21 -6.76
N LEU A 36 -24.73 0.63 -7.96
CA LEU A 36 -24.20 -0.70 -8.21
C LEU A 36 -22.69 -0.70 -7.96
N SER A 37 -22.31 -1.18 -6.78
CA SER A 37 -20.93 -1.59 -6.50
C SER A 37 -20.55 -2.75 -7.41
N ARG A 38 -20.17 -2.43 -8.64
CA ARG A 38 -19.66 -3.36 -9.65
C ARG A 38 -18.36 -3.95 -9.10
N LYS A 39 -18.49 -5.08 -8.41
CA LYS A 39 -17.38 -5.83 -7.82
C LYS A 39 -16.26 -5.94 -8.85
N ARG A 40 -15.14 -5.27 -8.56
CA ARG A 40 -14.01 -5.16 -9.50
C ARG A 40 -13.66 -6.54 -10.04
N ALA A 41 -13.53 -6.65 -11.36
CA ALA A 41 -13.01 -7.86 -11.97
C ALA A 41 -11.64 -8.18 -11.37
N THR A 42 -11.35 -9.46 -11.13
CA THR A 42 -10.01 -9.90 -10.73
C THR A 42 -8.99 -9.35 -11.72
N TYR A 43 -7.94 -8.71 -11.21
CA TYR A 43 -6.86 -8.18 -12.03
C TYR A 43 -6.37 -9.26 -13.01
N ARG A 44 -6.23 -8.87 -14.27
CA ARG A 44 -5.57 -9.65 -15.32
C ARG A 44 -4.42 -8.79 -15.85
N PRO A 45 -3.22 -9.34 -16.03
CA PRO A 45 -2.15 -8.60 -16.70
C PRO A 45 -2.53 -8.29 -18.16
N PRO A 46 -1.87 -7.31 -18.80
CA PRO A 46 -1.99 -7.08 -20.23
C PRO A 46 -1.81 -8.35 -21.07
N GLY A 47 -2.55 -8.44 -22.17
CA GLY A 47 -2.60 -9.63 -23.02
C GLY A 47 -1.43 -9.80 -23.99
N ASP A 48 -0.30 -9.10 -23.80
CA ASP A 48 0.83 -9.06 -24.74
C ASP A 48 1.72 -10.31 -24.69
N GLY A 49 1.32 -11.34 -23.94
CA GLY A 49 1.91 -12.68 -23.91
C GLY A 49 3.32 -12.78 -23.32
N ARG A 50 3.97 -11.63 -23.07
CA ARG A 50 5.37 -11.53 -22.65
C ARG A 50 5.50 -11.62 -21.12
N ALA A 51 5.09 -12.76 -20.55
CA ALA A 51 5.48 -13.15 -19.21
C ALA A 51 7.01 -13.02 -19.09
N PRO A 52 7.53 -12.09 -18.27
CA PRO A 52 8.89 -11.60 -18.43
C PRO A 52 9.90 -12.64 -17.93
N ARG A 53 10.51 -13.36 -18.87
CA ARG A 53 11.62 -14.27 -18.56
C ARG A 53 12.76 -13.46 -17.95
N PRO A 54 13.25 -13.79 -16.74
CA PRO A 54 14.38 -13.07 -16.15
C PRO A 54 15.59 -13.20 -17.07
N SER A 55 16.29 -12.09 -17.29
CA SER A 55 17.49 -12.10 -18.12
C SER A 55 18.57 -12.98 -17.47
N VAL A 56 19.11 -13.93 -18.24
CA VAL A 56 20.07 -14.94 -17.76
C VAL A 56 21.47 -14.33 -17.64
N GLY A 57 21.60 -13.37 -16.72
CA GLY A 57 22.85 -12.80 -16.26
C GLY A 57 23.03 -13.04 -14.76
N ARG A 58 24.26 -12.92 -14.28
CA ARG A 58 24.62 -13.09 -12.86
C ARG A 58 24.18 -11.86 -12.03
N SER A 59 22.88 -11.64 -11.92
CA SER A 59 22.29 -10.56 -11.14
C SER A 59 22.36 -10.85 -9.62
N VAL A 60 22.59 -9.80 -8.83
CA VAL A 60 22.43 -9.88 -7.37
C VAL A 60 20.93 -9.84 -7.07
N PRO A 61 20.35 -10.81 -6.35
CA PRO A 61 18.91 -10.80 -6.03
C PRO A 61 18.54 -9.55 -5.21
N TYR A 62 17.77 -8.67 -5.83
CA TYR A 62 17.33 -7.40 -5.26
C TYR A 62 15.85 -7.44 -4.85
N ALA A 63 15.50 -6.66 -3.83
CA ALA A 63 14.12 -6.39 -3.44
C ALA A 63 14.00 -4.90 -3.15
N GLU A 64 13.02 -4.23 -3.74
CA GLU A 64 12.75 -2.83 -3.43
C GLU A 64 11.94 -2.76 -2.13
N LEU A 65 12.40 -1.95 -1.18
CA LEU A 65 11.79 -1.82 0.15
C LEU A 65 11.19 -0.42 0.40
N HIS A 66 11.31 0.49 -0.56
CA HIS A 66 10.72 1.83 -0.51
C HIS A 66 10.11 2.16 -1.88
N ALA A 67 8.77 2.11 -1.99
CA ALA A 67 8.05 2.46 -3.21
C ALA A 67 6.65 3.03 -2.94
N HIS A 68 6.32 4.09 -3.67
CA HIS A 68 5.07 4.82 -3.62
C HIS A 68 4.26 4.57 -4.88
N SER A 69 2.98 4.27 -4.69
CA SER A 69 2.01 4.19 -5.79
C SER A 69 1.26 5.51 -5.94
N ALA A 70 0.38 5.59 -6.94
CA ALA A 70 -0.55 6.71 -7.13
C ALA A 70 -1.51 6.98 -5.96
N PHE A 71 -1.54 6.11 -4.94
CA PHE A 71 -2.20 6.36 -3.67
C PHE A 71 -1.41 7.27 -2.72
N SER A 72 -0.09 7.40 -2.91
CA SER A 72 0.70 8.53 -2.41
C SER A 72 0.35 9.76 -3.26
N PHE A 73 -0.72 10.44 -2.88
CA PHE A 73 -1.43 11.42 -3.72
C PHE A 73 -0.51 12.55 -4.21
N LEU A 74 -0.50 12.76 -5.54
CA LEU A 74 0.36 13.71 -6.27
C LEU A 74 1.88 13.54 -6.04
N ASP A 75 2.32 12.34 -5.62
CA ASP A 75 3.73 11.97 -5.44
C ASP A 75 4.09 10.75 -6.30
N GLY A 76 3.34 9.66 -6.12
CA GLY A 76 3.48 8.46 -6.93
C GLY A 76 2.72 8.57 -8.26
N ALA A 77 3.33 8.10 -9.34
CA ALA A 77 2.79 8.18 -10.71
C ALA A 77 2.63 6.80 -11.38
N SER A 78 2.55 5.73 -10.60
CA SER A 78 2.24 4.39 -11.06
C SER A 78 1.30 3.70 -10.07
N THR A 79 0.31 3.00 -10.59
CA THR A 79 -0.62 2.19 -9.79
C THR A 79 0.10 1.01 -9.13
N PRO A 80 -0.45 0.42 -8.05
CA PRO A 80 0.13 -0.77 -7.44
C PRO A 80 0.30 -1.94 -8.44
N GLU A 81 -0.62 -2.07 -9.40
CA GLU A 81 -0.53 -3.02 -10.50
C GLU A 81 0.73 -2.79 -11.36
N GLU A 82 0.89 -1.58 -11.90
CA GLU A 82 2.05 -1.21 -12.75
C GLU A 82 3.40 -1.35 -12.02
N LEU A 83 3.43 -1.13 -10.70
CA LEU A 83 4.62 -1.37 -9.88
C LEU A 83 4.95 -2.87 -9.75
N VAL A 84 3.95 -3.74 -9.61
CA VAL A 84 4.15 -5.20 -9.55
C VAL A 84 4.54 -5.75 -10.92
N GLU A 85 3.89 -5.30 -12.00
CA GLU A 85 4.21 -5.66 -13.38
C GLU A 85 5.70 -5.39 -13.69
N GLU A 86 6.17 -4.17 -13.41
CA GLU A 86 7.56 -3.79 -13.63
C GLU A 86 8.52 -4.51 -12.66
N ALA A 87 8.14 -4.74 -11.41
CA ALA A 87 8.96 -5.51 -10.47
C ALA A 87 9.13 -6.97 -10.92
N ALA A 88 8.09 -7.59 -11.47
CA ALA A 88 8.19 -8.90 -12.12
C ALA A 88 9.05 -8.82 -13.39
N ARG A 89 8.89 -7.78 -14.20
CA ARG A 89 9.68 -7.54 -15.42
C ARG A 89 11.18 -7.34 -15.17
N LEU A 90 11.54 -6.77 -14.02
CA LEU A 90 12.91 -6.58 -13.55
C LEU A 90 13.46 -7.81 -12.79
N GLY A 91 12.65 -8.85 -12.55
CA GLY A 91 13.04 -10.04 -11.80
C GLY A 91 13.28 -9.78 -10.31
N LEU A 92 12.59 -8.80 -9.70
CA LEU A 92 12.75 -8.48 -8.29
C LEU A 92 12.30 -9.64 -7.40
N ARG A 93 13.00 -9.84 -6.28
CA ARG A 93 12.71 -10.93 -5.34
C ARG A 93 11.56 -10.62 -4.39
N ALA A 94 11.33 -9.34 -4.14
CA ALA A 94 10.18 -8.80 -3.42
C ALA A 94 10.01 -7.32 -3.77
N LEU A 95 8.83 -6.78 -3.50
CA LEU A 95 8.50 -5.38 -3.57
C LEU A 95 7.75 -4.99 -2.28
N ALA A 96 8.12 -3.87 -1.66
CA ALA A 96 7.31 -3.21 -0.67
C ALA A 96 6.36 -2.20 -1.33
N LEU A 97 5.14 -2.08 -0.80
CA LEU A 97 4.34 -0.87 -0.98
C LEU A 97 4.39 -0.07 0.33
N THR A 98 4.81 1.18 0.24
CA THR A 98 5.07 2.07 1.37
C THR A 98 4.46 3.44 1.10
N ASP A 99 3.16 3.45 0.79
CA ASP A 99 2.44 4.67 0.46
C ASP A 99 2.49 5.70 1.61
N HIS A 100 2.39 6.97 1.25
CA HIS A 100 2.35 8.05 2.24
C HIS A 100 1.07 8.03 3.06
N ASP A 101 1.26 8.03 4.38
CA ASP A 101 0.20 8.21 5.38
C ASP A 101 -1.02 7.29 5.17
N GLY A 102 -0.81 6.08 4.64
CA GLY A 102 -1.94 5.21 4.35
C GLY A 102 -1.57 3.84 3.79
N LEU A 103 -2.61 3.02 3.63
CA LEU A 103 -2.55 1.67 3.07
C LEU A 103 -3.55 1.51 1.91
N TYR A 104 -3.95 2.62 1.28
CA TYR A 104 -5.04 2.66 0.30
C TYR A 104 -4.78 1.74 -0.92
N GLY A 105 -3.52 1.64 -1.36
CA GLY A 105 -3.11 0.74 -2.44
C GLY A 105 -2.96 -0.73 -2.06
N ALA A 106 -2.97 -1.07 -0.76
CA ALA A 106 -2.54 -2.39 -0.27
C ALA A 106 -3.37 -3.57 -0.80
N VAL A 107 -4.69 -3.40 -1.00
CA VAL A 107 -5.54 -4.48 -1.56
C VAL A 107 -5.19 -4.73 -3.02
N ARG A 108 -5.12 -3.68 -3.84
CA ARG A 108 -4.75 -3.76 -5.27
C ARG A 108 -3.34 -4.34 -5.46
N PHE A 109 -2.42 -3.95 -4.59
CA PHE A 109 -1.06 -4.50 -4.53
C PHE A 109 -1.06 -6.00 -4.22
N ALA A 110 -1.82 -6.43 -3.21
CA ALA A 110 -1.93 -7.83 -2.83
C ALA A 110 -2.56 -8.69 -3.94
N GLU A 111 -3.58 -8.18 -4.65
CA GLU A 111 -4.22 -8.85 -5.78
C GLU A 111 -3.24 -9.05 -6.96
N ALA A 112 -2.58 -7.98 -7.41
CA ALA A 112 -1.63 -8.06 -8.52
C ALA A 112 -0.39 -8.92 -8.19
N ALA A 113 0.13 -8.79 -6.97
CA ALA A 113 1.28 -9.58 -6.53
C ALA A 113 0.97 -11.08 -6.39
N ALA A 114 -0.27 -11.44 -6.03
CA ALA A 114 -0.70 -12.83 -5.99
C ALA A 114 -0.82 -13.47 -7.39
N GLU A 115 -1.24 -12.70 -8.40
CA GLU A 115 -1.33 -13.17 -9.80
C GLU A 115 0.05 -13.39 -10.44
N LEU A 116 1.06 -12.61 -10.01
CA LEU A 116 2.42 -12.62 -10.57
C LEU A 116 3.50 -13.31 -9.69
N ASP A 117 3.09 -14.08 -8.66
CA ASP A 117 3.93 -14.70 -7.58
C ASP A 117 4.97 -13.73 -6.95
N MET A 118 4.67 -12.43 -6.97
CA MET A 118 5.53 -11.40 -6.40
C MET A 118 5.43 -11.41 -4.86
N ARG A 119 6.57 -11.34 -4.19
CA ARG A 119 6.61 -11.30 -2.72
C ARG A 119 6.36 -9.88 -2.23
N THR A 120 5.31 -9.70 -1.45
CA THR A 120 4.92 -8.41 -0.89
C THR A 120 5.58 -8.13 0.46
N VAL A 121 5.92 -6.86 0.66
CA VAL A 121 6.03 -6.24 1.98
C VAL A 121 5.01 -5.10 2.03
N PHE A 122 4.37 -4.88 3.17
CA PHE A 122 3.44 -3.78 3.38
C PHE A 122 4.03 -2.80 4.38
N GLY A 123 3.81 -1.51 4.17
CA GLY A 123 4.30 -0.45 5.05
C GLY A 123 3.67 0.89 4.69
N ALA A 124 4.18 1.95 5.30
CA ALA A 124 3.85 3.33 4.98
C ALA A 124 5.05 4.23 5.30
N GLU A 125 5.23 5.33 4.55
CA GLU A 125 6.12 6.43 4.97
C GLU A 125 5.27 7.52 5.65
N LEU A 126 5.38 7.60 6.99
CA LEU A 126 4.58 8.49 7.84
C LEU A 126 5.20 9.88 7.85
N SER A 127 4.41 10.92 7.58
CA SER A 127 4.85 12.32 7.71
C SER A 127 4.59 12.86 9.12
N LEU A 128 5.62 12.91 9.96
CA LEU A 128 5.50 13.28 11.38
C LEU A 128 5.33 14.80 11.62
N GLY A 129 5.46 15.64 10.59
CA GLY A 129 5.35 17.09 10.72
C GLY A 129 3.92 17.65 10.88
N GLY A 130 2.88 16.85 10.66
CA GLY A 130 1.48 17.28 10.78
C GLY A 130 0.97 18.28 9.71
N GLU A 131 1.84 18.72 8.78
CA GLU A 131 1.48 19.63 7.69
C GLU A 131 0.83 18.91 6.50
N ALA A 132 0.03 19.64 5.71
CA ALA A 132 -0.58 19.09 4.51
C ALA A 132 0.43 18.87 3.37
N ARG A 133 0.39 17.66 2.82
CA ARG A 133 1.25 17.25 1.69
C ARG A 133 1.03 18.00 0.38
N THR A 134 -0.06 18.75 0.25
CA THR A 134 -0.51 19.40 -1.01
C THR A 134 -0.65 20.92 -0.94
N GLU A 135 -0.26 21.53 0.19
CA GLU A 135 -0.35 22.99 0.39
C GLU A 135 1.00 23.71 0.23
N ARG A 136 2.13 22.99 0.35
CA ARG A 136 3.49 23.52 0.15
C ARG A 136 4.31 22.65 -0.81
N PRO A 137 5.28 23.20 -1.57
CA PRO A 137 6.22 22.42 -2.38
C PRO A 137 7.01 21.37 -1.59
N ASP A 138 7.39 21.71 -0.35
CA ASP A 138 8.14 20.82 0.52
C ASP A 138 7.73 21.05 2.00
N PRO A 139 6.65 20.42 2.48
CA PRO A 139 6.14 20.61 3.84
C PRO A 139 7.15 20.23 4.92
N ALA A 140 7.07 20.85 6.09
CA ALA A 140 8.04 20.62 7.17
C ALA A 140 7.87 19.25 7.87
N GLY A 141 8.93 18.85 8.59
CA GLY A 141 8.94 17.69 9.48
C GLY A 141 9.48 16.38 8.88
N PRO A 142 9.98 15.47 9.74
CA PRO A 142 10.63 14.26 9.31
C PRO A 142 9.65 13.18 8.84
N HIS A 143 10.16 12.25 8.04
CA HIS A 143 9.48 11.04 7.63
C HIS A 143 9.97 9.83 8.44
N LEU A 144 9.07 8.90 8.75
CA LEU A 144 9.37 7.59 9.34
C LEU A 144 8.88 6.48 8.41
N LEU A 145 9.80 5.69 7.83
CA LEU A 145 9.46 4.59 6.94
C LEU A 145 9.25 3.29 7.74
N VAL A 146 8.01 2.84 7.83
CA VAL A 146 7.57 1.71 8.65
C VAL A 146 7.19 0.51 7.80
N LEU A 147 7.91 -0.61 7.94
CA LEU A 147 7.59 -1.90 7.30
C LEU A 147 6.92 -2.86 8.29
N ALA A 148 5.74 -3.36 7.94
CA ALA A 148 4.95 -4.27 8.76
C ALA A 148 5.49 -5.72 8.70
N ARG A 149 5.97 -6.23 9.84
CA ARG A 149 6.46 -7.61 9.97
C ARG A 149 5.30 -8.57 10.28
N GLY A 150 4.54 -8.90 9.23
CA GLY A 150 3.42 -9.85 9.30
C GLY A 150 2.10 -9.20 9.75
N PRO A 151 1.04 -10.00 9.93
CA PRO A 151 -0.34 -9.51 10.07
C PRO A 151 -0.56 -8.61 11.29
N GLU A 152 0.16 -8.85 12.38
CA GLU A 152 0.07 -8.03 13.60
C GLU A 152 0.77 -6.67 13.41
N GLY A 153 1.90 -6.62 12.69
CA GLY A 153 2.54 -5.36 12.31
C GLY A 153 1.65 -4.51 11.40
N TYR A 154 0.94 -5.16 10.48
CA TYR A 154 -0.02 -4.51 9.59
C TYR A 154 -1.23 -3.99 10.38
N ARG A 155 -1.77 -4.79 11.31
CA ARG A 155 -2.87 -4.40 12.20
C ARG A 155 -2.50 -3.18 13.06
N ARG A 156 -1.30 -3.17 13.64
CA ARG A 156 -0.78 -2.05 14.44
C ARG A 156 -0.56 -0.80 13.62
N LEU A 157 0.05 -0.92 12.44
CA LEU A 157 0.25 0.21 11.52
C LEU A 157 -1.09 0.79 11.06
N SER A 158 -2.03 -0.06 10.64
CA SER A 158 -3.39 0.36 10.24
C SER A 158 -4.15 1.07 11.36
N ARG A 159 -4.01 0.60 12.62
CA ARG A 159 -4.60 1.27 13.80
C ARG A 159 -4.01 2.66 14.00
N GLN A 160 -2.68 2.81 13.94
CA GLN A 160 -2.02 4.10 14.18
C GLN A 160 -2.24 5.09 13.03
N LEU A 161 -2.27 4.63 11.79
CA LEU A 161 -2.70 5.43 10.64
C LEU A 161 -4.12 5.97 10.83
N ALA A 162 -5.07 5.13 11.24
CA ALA A 162 -6.45 5.55 11.50
C ALA A 162 -6.55 6.53 12.67
N ALA A 163 -5.84 6.28 13.78
CA ALA A 163 -5.79 7.18 14.93
C ALA A 163 -5.21 8.56 14.55
N ALA A 164 -4.12 8.61 13.78
CA ALA A 164 -3.48 9.85 13.35
C ALA A 164 -4.37 10.69 12.40
N HIS A 165 -5.18 10.04 11.56
CA HIS A 165 -6.17 10.74 10.73
C HIS A 165 -7.31 11.34 11.55
N LEU A 166 -7.79 10.62 12.57
CA LEU A 166 -8.84 11.12 13.47
C LEU A 166 -8.31 12.27 14.36
N ALA A 167 -7.09 12.15 14.89
CA ALA A 167 -6.42 13.20 15.68
C ALA A 167 -6.01 14.43 14.84
N GLY A 168 -5.79 14.24 13.54
CA GLY A 168 -5.52 15.32 12.58
C GLY A 168 -6.73 16.21 12.31
N GLY A 169 -7.94 15.63 12.28
CA GLY A 169 -9.21 16.33 12.01
C GLY A 169 -9.41 16.79 10.56
N GLU A 170 -8.32 17.16 9.88
CA GLU A 170 -8.30 17.65 8.50
C GLU A 170 -7.76 16.59 7.51
N LYS A 171 -8.34 16.57 6.30
CA LYS A 171 -7.93 15.66 5.23
C LYS A 171 -6.49 15.94 4.79
N GLY A 172 -5.60 14.95 4.96
CA GLY A 172 -4.20 15.04 4.54
C GLY A 172 -3.27 15.73 5.54
N LYS A 173 -3.73 15.99 6.78
CA LYS A 173 -2.93 16.49 7.91
C LYS A 173 -2.94 15.48 9.08
N PRO A 174 -2.48 14.23 8.88
CA PRO A 174 -2.44 13.25 9.97
C PRO A 174 -1.48 13.71 11.07
N ARG A 175 -1.89 13.52 12.33
CA ARG A 175 -1.07 13.86 13.51
C ARG A 175 -0.61 12.59 14.20
N TYR A 176 0.69 12.32 14.13
CA TYR A 176 1.31 11.19 14.82
C TYR A 176 1.98 11.65 16.11
N ASP A 177 1.68 10.95 17.21
CA ASP A 177 2.52 10.96 18.41
C ASP A 177 3.62 9.90 18.21
N PHE A 178 4.89 10.30 18.36
CA PHE A 178 6.04 9.44 18.09
C PHE A 178 6.33 8.46 19.23
N ASP A 179 5.96 8.79 20.47
CA ASP A 179 6.04 7.89 21.62
C ASP A 179 4.91 6.85 21.54
N ALA A 180 3.69 7.27 21.17
CA ALA A 180 2.59 6.35 20.87
C ALA A 180 2.88 5.42 19.68
N LEU A 181 3.58 5.90 18.63
CA LEU A 181 4.09 5.04 17.56
C LEU A 181 5.14 4.04 18.07
N THR A 182 6.02 4.47 18.98
CA THR A 182 7.08 3.64 19.56
C THR A 182 6.48 2.45 20.34
N GLU A 183 5.56 2.73 21.28
CA GLU A 183 4.85 1.70 22.05
C GLU A 183 4.00 0.79 21.13
N ALA A 184 3.25 1.39 20.19
CA ALA A 184 2.41 0.61 19.28
C ALA A 184 3.20 -0.33 18.37
N ALA A 185 4.46 -0.04 18.05
CA ALA A 185 5.32 -0.89 17.26
C ALA A 185 5.48 -2.28 17.89
N GLY A 186 5.69 -2.33 19.22
CA GLY A 186 5.64 -3.45 20.18
C GLY A 186 6.47 -4.73 19.91
N GLY A 187 6.81 -4.99 18.65
CA GLY A 187 7.20 -6.31 18.14
C GLY A 187 6.09 -6.99 17.15
N HIS A 188 6.37 -6.06 16.10
CA HIS A 188 6.05 -6.23 14.66
C HIS A 188 6.36 -5.13 13.62
N TRP A 189 7.13 -4.08 13.90
CA TRP A 189 7.65 -3.19 12.83
C TRP A 189 9.14 -3.42 12.52
N HIS A 190 9.57 -2.92 11.35
CA HIS A 190 10.95 -2.70 10.94
C HIS A 190 11.04 -1.27 10.38
N ILE A 191 11.96 -0.46 10.90
CA ILE A 191 12.12 0.95 10.54
C ILE A 191 13.30 1.07 9.57
N LEU A 192 13.08 1.81 8.48
CA LEU A 192 14.16 2.28 7.62
C LEU A 192 14.40 3.77 7.89
N THR A 193 15.64 4.24 7.79
CA THR A 193 15.97 5.65 8.10
C THR A 193 15.43 6.66 7.10
N GLY A 194 14.80 6.22 5.99
CA GLY A 194 13.90 7.02 5.16
C GLY A 194 14.50 7.70 3.92
N CYS A 195 13.65 8.45 3.23
CA CYS A 195 14.03 9.28 2.09
C CYS A 195 14.89 10.50 2.52
N ARG A 196 14.93 11.58 1.71
CA ARG A 196 15.59 12.85 2.09
C ARG A 196 15.08 13.41 3.43
N LYS A 197 13.78 13.26 3.72
CA LYS A 197 13.15 13.68 4.98
C LYS A 197 13.23 12.64 6.09
N GLY A 198 13.78 11.46 5.81
CA GLY A 198 13.99 10.45 6.82
C GLY A 198 14.79 11.00 7.99
N HIS A 199 14.35 10.76 9.23
CA HIS A 199 14.83 11.45 10.44
C HIS A 199 16.36 11.62 10.52
N VAL A 200 17.13 10.54 10.28
CA VAL A 200 18.60 10.54 10.27
C VAL A 200 19.21 11.36 9.12
N ARG A 201 18.57 11.33 7.95
CA ARG A 201 19.03 12.04 6.74
C ARG A 201 18.71 13.52 6.76
N GLN A 202 17.62 13.91 7.41
CA GLN A 202 17.36 15.31 7.74
C GLN A 202 18.39 15.82 8.75
N ALA A 203 18.60 15.13 9.87
CA ALA A 203 19.60 15.51 10.87
C ALA A 203 21.03 15.62 10.29
N LEU A 204 21.41 14.72 9.36
CA LEU A 204 22.68 14.80 8.62
C LEU A 204 22.79 16.05 7.74
N SER A 205 21.68 16.51 7.16
CA SER A 205 21.64 17.70 6.29
C SER A 205 21.67 19.00 7.09
N ASP A 206 21.01 19.00 8.26
CA ASP A 206 20.77 20.21 9.06
C ASP A 206 21.85 20.42 10.14
N GLY A 207 22.51 19.35 10.61
CA GLY A 207 23.48 19.38 11.72
C GLY A 207 24.66 18.40 11.59
N GLY A 208 24.92 17.86 10.40
CA GLY A 208 26.10 17.03 10.12
C GLY A 208 26.12 15.65 10.79
N SER A 209 27.31 15.04 10.84
CA SER A 209 27.48 13.64 11.28
C SER A 209 26.99 13.39 12.70
N ASP A 210 27.23 14.32 13.63
CA ASP A 210 26.91 14.14 15.04
C ASP A 210 25.40 14.24 15.29
N ALA A 211 24.69 15.08 14.52
CA ALA A 211 23.24 15.14 14.54
C ALA A 211 22.63 13.87 13.92
N ALA A 212 23.20 13.36 12.83
CA ALA A 212 22.82 12.08 12.25
C ALA A 212 23.05 10.90 13.22
N GLU A 213 24.13 10.94 13.99
CA GLU A 213 24.42 9.94 15.02
C GLU A 213 23.38 9.96 16.14
N ARG A 214 23.05 11.14 16.70
CA ARG A 214 21.98 11.28 17.71
C ARG A 214 20.60 10.85 17.18
N ALA A 215 20.28 11.21 15.94
CA ALA A 215 19.03 10.80 15.29
C ALA A 215 18.96 9.28 14.99
N LEU A 216 20.10 8.61 14.78
CA LEU A 216 20.12 7.16 14.67
C LEU A 216 20.04 6.47 16.04
N ALA A 217 20.64 7.07 17.08
CA ALA A 217 20.52 6.59 18.46
C ALA A 217 19.06 6.56 18.92
N ASP A 218 18.32 7.67 18.80
CA ASP A 218 16.90 7.75 19.16
C ASP A 218 16.05 6.65 18.48
N LEU A 219 16.22 6.43 17.17
CA LEU A 219 15.55 5.34 16.46
C LEU A 219 15.94 3.95 16.99
N VAL A 220 17.20 3.76 17.37
CA VAL A 220 17.73 2.49 17.88
C VAL A 220 17.25 2.21 19.30
N ASP A 221 17.11 3.22 20.14
CA ASP A 221 16.59 3.09 21.51
C ASP A 221 15.07 2.84 21.48
N ARG A 222 14.33 3.57 20.63
CA ARG A 222 12.88 3.40 20.43
C ARG A 222 12.49 2.05 19.86
N PHE A 223 13.13 1.63 18.76
CA PHE A 223 12.69 0.44 17.99
C PHE A 223 13.61 -0.78 18.14
N GLY A 224 14.79 -0.61 18.74
CA GLY A 224 15.80 -1.66 18.90
C GLY A 224 16.64 -1.92 17.64
N ALA A 225 17.96 -2.05 17.81
CA ALA A 225 18.91 -2.24 16.70
C ALA A 225 18.60 -3.42 15.75
N GLN A 226 17.85 -4.43 16.19
CA GLN A 226 17.42 -5.57 15.34
C GLN A 226 16.15 -5.29 14.50
N ARG A 227 15.63 -4.06 14.55
CA ARG A 227 14.46 -3.57 13.78
C ARG A 227 14.73 -2.27 13.01
N VAL A 228 15.84 -1.58 13.27
CA VAL A 228 16.27 -0.40 12.50
C VAL A 228 17.21 -0.84 11.38
N SER A 229 17.20 -0.15 10.24
CA SER A 229 18.25 -0.27 9.22
C SER A 229 18.50 1.05 8.52
N VAL A 230 19.78 1.38 8.35
CA VAL A 230 20.21 2.58 7.62
C VAL A 230 19.90 2.39 6.13
N GLU A 231 19.19 3.36 5.58
CA GLU A 231 18.71 3.36 4.21
C GLU A 231 19.61 4.23 3.31
N LEU A 232 20.18 3.60 2.28
CA LEU A 232 20.99 4.27 1.27
C LEU A 232 20.21 4.33 -0.05
N THR A 233 20.13 5.54 -0.60
CA THR A 233 19.59 5.82 -1.94
C THR A 233 20.65 6.56 -2.74
N HIS A 234 20.80 6.22 -4.02
CA HIS A 234 21.72 6.89 -4.93
C HIS A 234 20.95 7.28 -6.20
N HIS A 235 20.47 8.52 -6.24
CA HIS A 235 19.72 9.09 -7.37
C HIS A 235 20.65 9.66 -8.45
N GLY A 236 21.94 9.81 -8.14
CA GLY A 236 22.94 10.42 -9.01
C GLY A 236 23.10 11.92 -8.77
N GLN A 237 22.81 12.38 -7.54
CA GLN A 237 23.12 13.73 -7.09
C GLN A 237 24.62 13.82 -6.73
N PRO A 238 25.28 14.98 -6.90
CA PRO A 238 26.73 15.12 -6.68
C PRO A 238 27.23 14.68 -5.29
N LEU A 239 26.38 14.77 -4.26
CA LEU A 239 26.71 14.42 -2.86
C LEU A 239 26.05 13.12 -2.38
N ASP A 240 25.61 12.25 -3.30
CA ASP A 240 25.02 10.96 -2.90
C ASP A 240 26.06 10.01 -2.29
N ASP A 241 27.32 10.05 -2.71
CA ASP A 241 28.34 9.10 -2.28
C ASP A 241 28.91 9.42 -0.90
N GLU A 242 29.27 10.68 -0.66
CA GLU A 242 29.75 11.21 0.61
C GLU A 242 28.68 11.00 1.69
N ARG A 243 27.42 11.35 1.37
CA ARG A 243 26.28 11.15 2.26
C ARG A 243 26.04 9.68 2.57
N ASN A 244 26.07 8.81 1.57
CA ASN A 244 25.88 7.38 1.79
C ASN A 244 27.08 6.73 2.51
N ALA A 245 28.30 7.27 2.37
CA ALA A 245 29.47 6.84 3.12
C ALA A 245 29.36 7.16 4.62
N VAL A 246 28.95 8.40 4.97
CA VAL A 246 28.69 8.79 6.36
C VAL A 246 27.60 7.91 6.98
N LEU A 247 26.47 7.74 6.29
CA LEU A 247 25.36 6.88 6.76
C LEU A 247 25.81 5.41 6.94
N ALA A 248 26.58 4.87 5.98
CA ALA A 248 27.11 3.51 6.08
C ALA A 248 28.12 3.33 7.23
N ALA A 249 28.89 4.37 7.58
CA ALA A 249 29.83 4.37 8.69
C ALA A 249 29.14 4.42 10.07
N LEU A 250 27.96 5.04 10.17
CA LEU A 250 27.15 5.03 11.39
C LEU A 250 26.58 3.64 11.70
N ALA A 251 26.11 2.91 10.68
CA ALA A 251 25.43 1.62 10.85
C ALA A 251 26.14 0.59 11.77
N PRO A 252 27.45 0.27 11.61
CA PRO A 252 28.13 -0.69 12.47
C PRO A 252 28.27 -0.22 13.93
N ARG A 253 28.29 1.09 14.20
CA ARG A 253 28.43 1.65 15.57
C ARG A 253 27.24 1.28 16.46
N PHE A 254 26.04 1.23 15.89
CA PHE A 254 24.80 0.85 16.57
C PHE A 254 24.41 -0.62 16.38
N GLY A 255 25.23 -1.43 15.71
CA GLY A 255 24.92 -2.82 15.40
C GLY A 255 23.71 -3.03 14.47
N VAL A 256 23.18 -1.95 13.88
CA VAL A 256 22.17 -1.99 12.81
C VAL A 256 22.83 -2.41 11.49
N GLY A 257 22.02 -2.76 10.51
CA GLY A 257 22.53 -3.01 9.16
C GLY A 257 22.05 -1.98 8.14
N VAL A 258 22.51 -2.17 6.91
CA VAL A 258 22.32 -1.25 5.79
C VAL A 258 21.42 -1.90 4.73
N VAL A 259 20.49 -1.14 4.17
CA VAL A 259 19.69 -1.52 3.00
C VAL A 259 19.86 -0.48 1.89
N ALA A 260 19.81 -0.93 0.64
CA ALA A 260 19.80 -0.06 -0.53
C ALA A 260 18.38 -0.04 -1.13
N THR A 261 17.83 1.15 -1.30
CA THR A 261 16.49 1.40 -1.88
C THR A 261 16.61 2.37 -3.05
N THR A 262 15.58 2.46 -3.90
CA THR A 262 15.46 3.55 -4.88
C THR A 262 14.50 4.65 -4.45
N GLY A 263 13.58 4.38 -3.51
CA GLY A 263 12.49 5.30 -3.17
C GLY A 263 11.60 5.51 -4.39
N ALA A 264 11.12 4.43 -4.99
CA ALA A 264 10.49 4.45 -6.31
C ALA A 264 9.13 5.15 -6.27
N HIS A 265 9.02 6.32 -6.92
CA HIS A 265 7.74 7.05 -7.08
C HIS A 265 7.01 6.67 -8.39
N PHE A 266 7.63 5.86 -9.25
CA PHE A 266 7.06 5.40 -10.50
C PHE A 266 7.78 4.13 -10.98
N ALA A 267 7.05 3.27 -11.69
CA ALA A 267 7.52 1.96 -12.12
C ALA A 267 8.77 2.05 -13.02
N GLY A 268 8.65 2.66 -14.20
CA GLY A 268 9.72 2.73 -15.20
C GLY A 268 9.91 4.12 -15.81
N PRO A 269 11.04 4.38 -16.50
CA PRO A 269 11.43 5.72 -16.96
C PRO A 269 10.40 6.48 -17.81
N SER A 270 9.51 5.79 -18.52
CA SER A 270 8.40 6.38 -19.27
C SER A 270 7.46 7.21 -18.39
N ARG A 271 7.24 6.80 -17.13
CA ARG A 271 6.37 7.48 -16.17
C ARG A 271 7.01 8.70 -15.51
N ARG A 272 8.31 8.95 -15.72
CA ARG A 272 9.03 10.11 -15.18
C ARG A 272 8.34 11.44 -15.49
N ARG A 273 7.83 11.63 -16.72
CA ARG A 273 7.12 12.86 -17.11
C ARG A 273 5.82 13.06 -16.30
N LEU A 274 5.06 12.00 -16.07
CA LEU A 274 3.84 12.06 -15.24
C LEU A 274 4.16 12.37 -13.77
N ALA A 275 5.22 11.75 -13.23
CA ALA A 275 5.66 11.97 -11.85
C ALA A 275 6.14 13.42 -11.61
N MET A 276 6.87 13.99 -12.58
CA MET A 276 7.21 15.42 -12.58
C MET A 276 5.95 16.30 -12.60
N ALA A 277 4.92 15.95 -13.39
CA ALA A 277 3.70 16.75 -13.49
C ALA A 277 2.90 16.75 -12.17
N MET A 278 2.73 15.57 -11.57
CA MET A 278 2.11 15.42 -10.26
C MET A 278 2.87 16.20 -9.18
N GLY A 279 4.20 16.10 -9.16
CA GLY A 279 5.06 16.86 -8.24
C GLY A 279 4.95 18.38 -8.41
N ALA A 280 4.86 18.88 -9.65
CA ALA A 280 4.67 20.30 -9.94
C ALA A 280 3.28 20.80 -9.49
N ILE A 281 2.22 20.03 -9.76
CA ILE A 281 0.85 20.33 -9.33
C ILE A 281 0.75 20.37 -7.80
N ARG A 282 1.33 19.38 -7.10
CA ARG A 282 1.41 19.36 -5.63
C ARG A 282 2.12 20.59 -5.06
N ALA A 283 3.14 21.07 -5.77
CA ALA A 283 3.92 22.24 -5.38
C ALA A 283 3.31 23.59 -5.83
N GLY A 284 2.10 23.61 -6.40
CA GLY A 284 1.49 24.83 -6.96
C GLY A 284 2.37 25.53 -8.00
N SER A 285 3.28 24.81 -8.65
CA SER A 285 4.44 25.37 -9.35
C SER A 285 4.40 25.11 -10.86
N PRO A 286 4.81 26.06 -11.71
CA PRO A 286 4.78 25.89 -13.15
C PRO A 286 5.83 24.86 -13.63
N TRP A 287 5.40 23.91 -14.46
CA TRP A 287 6.22 22.82 -15.01
C TRP A 287 7.58 23.28 -15.57
N ILE A 288 7.65 24.45 -16.21
CA ILE A 288 8.87 24.92 -16.89
C ILE A 288 9.93 25.42 -15.89
N ARG A 289 9.53 25.90 -14.70
CA ARG A 289 10.46 26.52 -13.72
C ARG A 289 9.97 26.39 -12.28
N PRO A 290 10.03 25.19 -11.65
CA PRO A 290 9.77 25.05 -10.23
C PRO A 290 10.79 25.86 -9.40
N PRO A 291 10.35 26.77 -8.51
CA PRO A 291 11.25 27.46 -7.58
C PRO A 291 11.88 26.45 -6.62
N GLY A 292 13.20 26.51 -6.45
CA GLY A 292 13.97 25.47 -5.75
C GLY A 292 14.36 24.24 -6.61
N GLY A 293 13.90 24.18 -7.86
CA GLY A 293 14.17 23.08 -8.79
C GLY A 293 13.20 21.90 -8.67
N TRP A 294 13.36 20.90 -9.54
CA TRP A 294 12.54 19.69 -9.50
C TRP A 294 12.76 18.89 -8.20
N PRO A 295 11.73 18.22 -7.65
CA PRO A 295 11.92 17.25 -6.56
C PRO A 295 13.02 16.26 -6.93
N ARG A 296 14.10 16.18 -6.13
CA ARG A 296 15.34 15.50 -6.55
C ARG A 296 15.19 14.00 -6.85
N TRP A 297 14.13 13.35 -6.35
CA TRP A 297 13.76 11.97 -6.70
C TRP A 297 13.22 11.81 -8.14
N ALA A 298 12.73 12.88 -8.76
CA ALA A 298 12.20 12.86 -10.13
C ALA A 298 13.31 12.70 -11.20
N VAL A 299 14.56 12.52 -10.77
CA VAL A 299 15.71 12.18 -11.61
C VAL A 299 16.08 10.72 -11.35
N ARG A 300 15.61 9.83 -12.25
CA ARG A 300 16.07 8.45 -12.48
C ARG A 300 15.66 7.39 -11.43
N THR A 301 15.22 6.21 -11.92
CA THR A 301 14.83 5.03 -11.12
C THR A 301 15.61 3.75 -11.50
N CYS A 302 15.52 2.73 -10.64
CA CYS A 302 15.73 1.31 -10.93
C CYS A 302 17.03 0.88 -11.66
N ALA A 303 18.20 1.10 -11.04
CA ALA A 303 19.45 0.41 -11.44
C ALA A 303 20.47 0.13 -10.28
N PRO A 304 20.06 -0.40 -9.11
CA PRO A 304 20.94 -0.52 -7.94
C PRO A 304 22.05 -1.60 -8.07
N ALA A 305 21.83 -2.63 -8.90
CA ALA A 305 22.55 -3.90 -8.82
C ALA A 305 24.05 -3.88 -9.19
N ARG A 306 24.59 -2.79 -9.76
CA ARG A 306 25.98 -2.73 -10.23
C ARG A 306 27.02 -2.32 -9.18
N ARG A 307 26.63 -1.70 -8.06
CA ARG A 307 27.58 -1.01 -7.16
C ARG A 307 27.65 -1.56 -5.73
N TRP A 308 26.65 -2.31 -5.26
CA TRP A 308 26.56 -2.80 -3.88
C TRP A 308 26.45 -4.33 -3.78
N PRO A 309 27.54 -5.09 -4.07
CA PRO A 309 27.50 -6.56 -4.08
C PRO A 309 27.28 -7.21 -2.69
N GLY A 310 27.32 -6.44 -1.60
CA GLY A 310 27.16 -6.94 -0.23
C GLY A 310 25.71 -7.19 0.23
N CYS A 311 24.70 -6.58 -0.40
CA CYS A 311 23.32 -6.56 0.09
C CYS A 311 22.50 -7.85 -0.19
N SER A 312 23.13 -9.03 -0.18
CA SER A 312 22.51 -10.27 -0.64
C SER A 312 21.76 -11.06 0.47
N LEU A 313 20.53 -11.47 0.17
CA LEU A 313 19.71 -12.35 1.03
C LEU A 313 20.03 -13.85 0.81
N GLY A 314 21.30 -14.22 0.99
CA GLY A 314 21.77 -15.60 0.83
C GLY A 314 21.64 -16.49 2.08
N PRO A 315 21.55 -17.83 1.91
CA PRO A 315 21.91 -18.79 2.95
C PRO A 315 23.44 -18.96 3.00
N ARG A 316 24.03 -18.94 4.20
CA ARG A 316 25.44 -19.31 4.37
C ARG A 316 25.59 -20.83 4.18
N ARG A 317 26.35 -21.25 3.16
CA ARG A 317 27.32 -22.34 3.35
C ARG A 317 28.65 -21.70 3.74
N GLY A 318 29.42 -22.38 4.59
CA GLY A 318 30.51 -21.74 5.33
C GLY A 318 31.80 -21.63 4.52
N ASP A 319 32.51 -20.52 4.73
CA ASP A 319 33.97 -20.46 4.63
C ASP A 319 34.53 -19.42 5.63
N ARG A 320 35.81 -19.52 5.98
CA ARG A 320 36.47 -18.79 7.06
C ARG A 320 37.18 -17.54 6.54
N GLY A 321 36.46 -16.42 6.42
CA GLY A 321 37.05 -15.11 6.04
C GLY A 321 36.42 -13.94 6.79
N ARG A 322 37.23 -13.06 7.39
CA ARG A 322 36.73 -11.89 8.15
C ARG A 322 36.20 -10.81 7.20
N ARG A 323 34.87 -10.74 7.03
CA ARG A 323 34.16 -9.54 6.52
C ARG A 323 32.93 -9.28 7.36
N THR A 324 32.95 -8.22 8.17
CA THR A 324 31.95 -7.87 9.19
C THR A 324 30.72 -7.13 8.61
N GLY A 325 30.21 -7.58 7.46
CA GLY A 325 28.94 -7.11 6.89
C GLY A 325 27.77 -7.98 7.34
N ARG A 326 26.99 -7.54 8.34
CA ARG A 326 25.84 -8.30 8.87
C ARG A 326 24.57 -8.03 8.05
N ALA A 327 24.43 -8.70 6.91
CA ALA A 327 23.27 -8.56 6.03
C ALA A 327 21.94 -8.79 6.78
N VAL A 328 21.07 -7.78 6.77
CA VAL A 328 19.82 -7.80 7.55
C VAL A 328 18.82 -8.72 6.89
N ARG A 329 18.55 -9.86 7.54
CA ARG A 329 17.35 -10.63 7.27
C ARG A 329 16.15 -9.91 7.88
N VAL A 330 15.56 -9.00 7.10
CA VAL A 330 14.15 -8.65 7.29
C VAL A 330 13.37 -9.96 7.10
N ARG A 331 13.06 -10.65 8.21
CA ARG A 331 12.06 -11.71 8.23
C ARG A 331 10.70 -11.05 8.02
N ALA A 332 10.41 -10.69 6.77
CA ALA A 332 9.06 -10.54 6.31
C ALA A 332 8.32 -11.84 6.65
N GLY A 333 7.18 -11.73 7.33
CA GLY A 333 6.29 -12.86 7.49
C GLY A 333 5.78 -13.22 6.11
N ALA A 334 6.34 -14.27 5.50
CA ALA A 334 6.03 -14.70 4.14
C ALA A 334 4.67 -15.42 4.08
N HIS A 335 3.63 -14.71 4.52
CA HIS A 335 2.26 -15.17 4.49
C HIS A 335 1.76 -15.08 3.04
N ARG A 336 1.85 -16.21 2.32
CA ARG A 336 0.89 -16.48 1.25
C ARG A 336 -0.50 -16.21 1.83
N ALA A 337 -1.31 -15.42 1.12
CA ALA A 337 -2.70 -15.20 1.51
C ALA A 337 -3.36 -16.57 1.74
N PRO A 338 -3.96 -16.83 2.92
CA PRO A 338 -4.32 -18.19 3.30
C PRO A 338 -5.39 -18.75 2.35
N ALA A 339 -4.98 -19.68 1.49
CA ALA A 339 -5.87 -20.32 0.51
C ALA A 339 -7.09 -20.99 1.16
N THR A 340 -6.99 -21.34 2.44
CA THR A 340 -8.09 -21.81 3.30
C THR A 340 -9.18 -20.77 3.53
N ALA A 341 -8.87 -19.47 3.61
CA ALA A 341 -9.87 -18.40 3.74
C ALA A 341 -10.68 -18.26 2.44
N VAL A 342 -9.98 -18.17 1.29
CA VAL A 342 -10.60 -18.10 -0.04
C VAL A 342 -11.41 -19.39 -0.35
N ARG A 343 -10.92 -20.57 0.07
CA ARG A 343 -11.65 -21.83 -0.07
C ARG A 343 -12.83 -21.98 0.90
N ARG A 344 -12.76 -21.46 2.14
CA ARG A 344 -13.91 -21.44 3.08
C ARG A 344 -15.04 -20.57 2.53
N ALA A 345 -14.75 -19.36 2.07
CA ALA A 345 -15.75 -18.50 1.42
C ALA A 345 -16.42 -19.19 0.21
N ARG A 346 -15.64 -19.85 -0.66
CA ARG A 346 -16.17 -20.62 -1.80
C ARG A 346 -17.01 -21.86 -1.39
N ARG A 347 -16.72 -22.51 -0.26
CA ARG A 347 -17.53 -23.64 0.24
C ARG A 347 -18.83 -23.19 0.91
N ALA A 348 -18.80 -22.16 1.76
CA ALA A 348 -20.00 -21.65 2.42
C ALA A 348 -21.08 -21.23 1.40
N HIS A 349 -20.67 -20.47 0.37
CA HIS A 349 -21.56 -19.99 -0.68
C HIS A 349 -22.16 -21.12 -1.54
N ARG A 350 -21.44 -22.23 -1.76
CA ARG A 350 -21.99 -23.42 -2.42
C ARG A 350 -22.96 -24.20 -1.54
N GLY A 351 -22.70 -24.28 -0.23
CA GLY A 351 -23.61 -24.92 0.73
C GLY A 351 -24.95 -24.21 0.82
N GLN A 352 -24.94 -22.87 0.90
CA GLN A 352 -26.17 -22.06 0.96
C GLN A 352 -27.02 -22.18 -0.32
N LEU A 353 -26.38 -22.17 -1.50
CA LEU A 353 -27.09 -22.37 -2.77
C LEU A 353 -27.70 -23.78 -2.90
N ALA A 354 -27.02 -24.82 -2.39
CA ALA A 354 -27.56 -26.18 -2.37
C ALA A 354 -28.75 -26.33 -1.41
N ALA A 355 -28.68 -25.75 -0.20
CA ALA A 355 -29.76 -25.81 0.78
C ALA A 355 -31.05 -25.14 0.29
N ALA A 356 -30.94 -23.96 -0.35
CA ALA A 356 -32.06 -23.27 -0.97
C ALA A 356 -32.72 -24.09 -2.10
N ALA A 357 -31.91 -24.80 -2.90
CA ALA A 357 -32.37 -25.62 -4.02
C ALA A 357 -33.07 -26.94 -3.62
N ASP A 358 -32.92 -27.41 -2.37
CA ASP A 358 -33.67 -28.56 -1.83
C ASP A 358 -34.94 -28.12 -1.08
N HIS A 359 -34.89 -27.00 -0.34
CA HIS A 359 -36.08 -26.44 0.33
C HIS A 359 -37.17 -26.09 -0.69
N GLY A 360 -36.80 -25.53 -1.84
CA GLY A 360 -37.72 -25.23 -2.94
C GLY A 360 -38.40 -26.46 -3.60
N ARG A 361 -37.97 -27.69 -3.30
CA ARG A 361 -38.57 -28.93 -3.86
C ARG A 361 -39.56 -29.61 -2.91
N ARG A 362 -39.46 -29.36 -1.60
CA ARG A 362 -40.30 -30.01 -0.57
C ARG A 362 -41.63 -29.28 -0.35
N ALA A 363 -41.75 -28.02 -0.77
CA ALA A 363 -42.97 -27.21 -0.64
C ALA A 363 -43.93 -27.37 -1.84
N ARG A 364 -44.52 -28.56 -2.02
CA ARG A 364 -45.73 -28.74 -2.83
C ARG A 364 -46.94 -28.92 -1.91
N PRO A 365 -47.98 -28.07 -1.98
CA PRO A 365 -49.19 -28.27 -1.19
C PRO A 365 -49.96 -29.51 -1.67
N LEU A 366 -50.58 -30.22 -0.73
CA LEU A 366 -51.46 -31.35 -1.00
C LEU A 366 -52.77 -30.87 -1.65
N ARG A 367 -53.37 -31.72 -2.49
CA ARG A 367 -54.75 -31.54 -2.95
C ARG A 367 -55.72 -31.82 -1.79
N SER A 368 -56.78 -31.04 -1.71
CA SER A 368 -58.04 -31.43 -1.07
C SER A 368 -59.19 -31.25 -2.07
N GLU A 369 -60.22 -32.08 -1.93
CA GLU A 369 -61.40 -32.13 -2.80
C GLU A 369 -62.66 -31.66 -2.05
N ARG A 370 -63.81 -31.70 -2.75
CA ARG A 370 -65.19 -31.35 -2.31
C ARG A 370 -65.49 -29.84 -2.36
N THR A 371 -66.31 -29.34 -3.29
CA THR A 371 -67.78 -29.47 -3.48
C THR A 371 -68.60 -28.79 -2.38
N ALA A 372 -69.70 -28.06 -2.64
CA ALA A 372 -70.64 -28.25 -3.77
C ALA A 372 -71.43 -26.98 -4.21
N ARG A 373 -71.90 -27.02 -5.48
CA ARG A 373 -73.20 -26.58 -6.04
C ARG A 373 -73.96 -25.38 -5.44
N LEU A 374 -74.34 -24.44 -6.33
CA LEU A 374 -75.69 -23.87 -6.59
C LEU A 374 -75.49 -22.57 -7.42
N ARG A 375 -76.35 -22.15 -8.37
CA ARG A 375 -77.31 -22.85 -9.27
C ARG A 375 -77.49 -21.93 -10.50
N THR A 376 -77.79 -22.47 -11.67
CA THR A 376 -78.22 -21.66 -12.82
C THR A 376 -79.68 -21.26 -12.69
N ASP A 377 -80.05 -20.08 -13.19
CA ASP A 377 -81.34 -19.91 -13.88
C ASP A 377 -81.27 -18.80 -14.94
N ARG A 378 -82.27 -18.75 -15.82
CA ARG A 378 -82.32 -17.87 -17.01
C ARG A 378 -83.23 -16.65 -16.80
N ALA A 379 -82.81 -15.51 -17.35
CA ALA A 379 -83.64 -14.57 -18.10
C ALA A 379 -82.74 -13.79 -19.07
#